data_AF-A0A376YP49-F1
#
_entry.id   AF-A0A376YP49-F1
#
_cell.length_a   1.000
_cell.length_b   1.000
_cell.length_c   1.000
_cell.angle_alpha   90.00
_cell.angle_beta   90.00
_cell.angle_gamma   90.00
#
_symmetry.space_group_name_H-M   'P 1'
#
loop_
_entity.id
_entity.type
_entity.pdbx_description
1 polymer ?
#
loop_
_entity_poly.entity_id
_entity_poly.type
_entity_poly.pdbx_seq_one_letter_code
_entity_poly.pdbx_strand_id
1 'polypeptide(L)' 'MLKKDGKDSDIRIGDLPIIRDSEIQNFCLHGTVGAGKSEVIRRLANYARQRGDMVVIYDRSGEFVKSYYDPPSIRS' A
#
# COMPACT_ATOMS: atom_id res chain seq x y z
N MET A 1 -17.10 -7.15 -16.47
CA MET A 1 -15.95 -6.20 -16.31
C MET A 1 -16.03 -5.67 -14.89
N LEU A 2 -14.94 -5.62 -14.11
CA LEU A 2 -14.97 -5.34 -12.65
C LEU A 2 -15.92 -4.20 -12.25
N LYS A 3 -15.82 -3.03 -12.90
CA LYS A 3 -16.73 -1.89 -12.66
C LYS A 3 -18.20 -2.20 -12.98
N LYS A 4 -18.47 -2.82 -14.14
CA LYS A 4 -19.83 -3.21 -14.56
C LYS A 4 -20.46 -4.21 -13.60
N ASP A 5 -19.64 -5.09 -13.04
CA ASP A 5 -20.09 -6.17 -12.16
C ASP A 5 -20.09 -5.72 -10.68
N GLY A 6 -19.76 -4.45 -10.40
CA GLY A 6 -19.67 -3.90 -9.06
C GLY A 6 -18.63 -4.59 -8.18
N LYS A 7 -17.53 -5.09 -8.76
CA LYS A 7 -16.45 -5.84 -8.07
C LYS A 7 -15.13 -5.08 -7.99
N ASP A 8 -15.10 -3.81 -8.38
CA ASP A 8 -13.89 -2.99 -8.28
C ASP A 8 -13.63 -2.54 -6.84
N SER A 9 -12.35 -2.61 -6.44
CA SER A 9 -11.83 -2.04 -5.20
C SER A 9 -11.44 -0.57 -5.41
N ASP A 10 -11.44 0.18 -4.31
CA ASP A 10 -10.78 1.49 -4.17
C ASP A 10 -9.25 1.37 -4.15
N ILE A 11 -8.70 0.18 -3.86
CA ILE A 11 -7.26 -0.11 -4.02
C ILE A 11 -6.95 -0.31 -5.51
N ARG A 12 -5.92 0.39 -5.99
CA ARG A 12 -5.44 0.30 -7.37
C ARG A 12 -3.94 0.07 -7.46
N ILE A 13 -3.53 -0.69 -8.46
CA ILE A 13 -2.13 -0.82 -8.88
C ILE A 13 -2.00 -0.10 -10.22
N GLY A 14 -1.43 1.11 -10.18
CA GLY A 14 -1.52 2.03 -11.32
C GLY A 14 -2.98 2.41 -11.56
N ASP A 15 -3.44 2.29 -12.80
CA ASP A 15 -4.83 2.57 -13.18
C ASP A 15 -5.77 1.37 -13.00
N LEU A 16 -5.24 0.20 -12.62
CA LEU A 16 -6.00 -1.04 -12.52
C LEU A 16 -6.53 -1.24 -11.10
N PRO A 17 -7.87 -1.26 -10.87
CA PRO A 17 -8.41 -1.67 -9.59
C PRO A 17 -8.19 -3.16 -9.36
N ILE A 18 -7.89 -3.54 -8.11
CA ILE A 18 -7.94 -4.93 -7.71
C ILE A 18 -9.41 -5.37 -7.54
N ILE A 19 -9.61 -6.67 -7.37
CA ILE A 19 -10.93 -7.21 -7.02
C ILE A 19 -11.27 -6.78 -5.59
N ARG A 20 -12.49 -6.30 -5.35
CA ARG A 20 -12.94 -5.94 -4.01
C ARG A 20 -12.69 -7.08 -3.01
N ASP A 21 -12.22 -6.71 -1.83
CA ASP A 21 -11.88 -7.60 -0.71
C ASP A 21 -10.74 -8.59 -0.98
N SER A 22 -10.09 -8.54 -2.16
CA SER A 22 -8.97 -9.44 -2.47
C SER A 22 -7.70 -9.12 -1.68
N GLU A 23 -7.61 -7.97 -1.03
CA GLU A 23 -6.48 -7.60 -0.17
C GLU A 23 -6.25 -8.58 1.00
N ILE A 24 -7.30 -9.26 1.47
CA ILE A 24 -7.20 -10.25 2.54
C ILE A 24 -6.57 -11.57 2.07
N GLN A 25 -6.47 -11.78 0.76
CA GLN A 25 -5.90 -12.99 0.16
C GLN A 25 -4.37 -12.94 0.06
N ASN A 26 -3.75 -11.87 0.54
CA ASN A 26 -2.32 -11.56 0.44
C ASN A 26 -1.87 -11.23 -0.99
N PHE A 27 -0.74 -10.53 -1.10
CA PHE A 27 -0.10 -10.20 -2.37
C PHE A 27 1.28 -10.85 -2.47
N CYS A 28 1.60 -11.36 -3.66
CA CYS A 28 2.97 -11.69 -4.04
C CYS A 28 3.44 -10.68 -5.09
N LEU A 29 4.45 -9.88 -4.75
CA LEU A 29 5.06 -8.92 -5.67
C LEU A 29 6.39 -9.50 -6.18
N HIS A 30 6.42 -9.90 -7.45
CA HIS A 30 7.60 -10.46 -8.10
C HIS A 30 8.11 -9.55 -9.22
N GLY A 31 9.43 -9.48 -9.39
CA GLY A 31 10.07 -8.65 -10.41
C GLY A 31 11.55 -8.40 -10.11
N THR A 32 12.28 -7.85 -11.07
CA THR A 32 13.71 -7.52 -10.92
C THR A 32 13.96 -6.39 -9.92
N VAL A 33 15.23 -6.19 -9.53
CA VAL A 33 15.63 -5.00 -8.75
C VAL A 33 15.32 -3.75 -9.58
N GLY A 34 14.75 -2.72 -8.94
CA GLY A 34 14.34 -1.49 -9.63
C GLY A 34 12.96 -1.55 -10.32
N ALA A 35 12.30 -2.71 -10.40
CA ALA A 35 10.98 -2.85 -11.04
C ALA A 35 9.80 -2.18 -10.30
N GLY A 36 10.05 -1.44 -9.21
CA GLY A 36 9.01 -0.70 -8.50
C GLY A 36 8.22 -1.48 -7.44
N LYS A 37 8.65 -2.68 -7.04
CA LYS A 37 7.95 -3.47 -5.99
C LYS A 37 7.74 -2.69 -4.68
N SER A 38 8.77 -2.00 -4.19
CA SER A 38 8.67 -1.16 -2.99
C SER A 38 7.67 -0.02 -3.15
N GLU A 39 7.48 0.47 -4.38
CA GLU A 39 6.53 1.53 -4.66
C GLU A 39 5.08 1.05 -4.65
N VAL A 40 4.84 -0.17 -5.11
CA VAL A 40 3.54 -0.83 -4.92
C VAL A 40 3.23 -0.97 -3.42
N ILE A 41 4.21 -1.38 -2.61
CA ILE A 41 4.03 -1.50 -1.15
C ILE A 41 3.69 -0.13 -0.52
N ARG A 42 4.37 0.96 -0.92
CA ARG A 42 4.04 2.31 -0.42
C ARG A 42 2.61 2.72 -0.77
N ARG A 43 2.14 2.44 -1.99
CA ARG A 43 0.76 2.74 -2.38
C ARG A 43 -0.24 1.95 -1.54
N LEU A 44 -0.01 0.65 -1.32
CA LEU A 44 -0.84 -0.17 -0.44
C LEU A 44 -0.87 0.38 1.00
N ALA A 45 0.29 0.78 1.54
CA ALA A 45 0.37 1.40 2.86
C ALA A 45 -0.38 2.74 2.93
N ASN A 46 -0.39 3.53 1.85
CA ASN A 46 -1.14 4.78 1.78
C ASN A 46 -2.66 4.53 1.78
N TYR A 47 -3.14 3.52 1.05
CA TYR A 47 -4.55 3.12 1.09
C TYR A 47 -4.97 2.68 2.50
N ALA A 48 -4.17 1.83 3.13
CA ALA A 48 -4.38 1.39 4.51
C ALA A 48 -4.41 2.59 5.48
N ARG A 49 -3.45 3.52 5.39
CA ARG A 49 -3.43 4.72 6.23
C ARG A 49 -4.66 5.61 6.04
N GLN A 50 -5.12 5.79 4.79
CA GLN A 50 -6.33 6.57 4.50
C GLN A 50 -7.58 5.93 5.10
N ARG A 51 -7.65 4.60 5.16
CA ARG A 51 -8.74 3.84 5.78
C ARG A 51 -8.63 3.79 7.32
N GLY A 52 -7.48 4.15 7.88
CA GLY A 52 -7.19 4.03 9.32
C GLY A 52 -6.72 2.63 9.73
N ASP A 53 -6.32 1.80 8.77
CA ASP A 53 -5.84 0.45 9.01
C ASP A 53 -4.43 0.46 9.63
N MET A 54 -4.19 -0.50 10.52
CA MET A 54 -2.86 -0.73 11.09
C MET A 54 -1.97 -1.46 10.10
N VAL A 55 -0.76 -0.94 9.85
CA VAL A 55 0.23 -1.55 8.96
C VAL A 55 1.50 -1.87 9.75
N VAL A 56 1.97 -3.11 9.65
CA VAL A 56 3.26 -3.55 10.19
C VAL A 56 4.21 -3.81 9.03
N ILE A 57 5.36 -3.13 9.02
CA ILE A 57 6.37 -3.25 7.96
C ILE A 57 7.70 -3.68 8.57
N TYR A 58 8.25 -4.78 8.07
CA TYR A 58 9.65 -5.12 8.33
C TYR A 58 10.56 -4.28 7.41
N ASP A 59 11.05 -3.15 7.92
CA ASP A 59 11.86 -2.20 7.16
C ASP A 59 13.35 -2.28 7.52
N ARG A 60 14.07 -3.16 6.84
CA ARG A 60 15.52 -3.32 7.04
C ARG A 60 16.34 -2.09 6.61
N SER A 61 15.83 -1.32 5.65
CA SER A 61 16.54 -0.17 5.05
C SER A 61 16.28 1.16 5.76
N GLY A 62 15.17 1.25 6.51
CA GLY A 62 14.68 2.50 7.10
C GLY A 62 13.97 3.41 6.10
N GLU A 63 13.79 3.01 4.84
CA GLU A 63 13.17 3.85 3.80
C GLU A 63 11.68 4.11 4.03
N PHE A 64 10.97 3.16 4.64
CA PHE A 64 9.58 3.36 5.03
C PHE A 64 9.49 4.21 6.29
N VAL A 65 10.37 4.00 7.28
CA VAL A 65 10.44 4.87 8.46
C VAL A 65 10.65 6.33 8.04
N LYS A 66 11.60 6.62 7.15
CA LYS A 66 11.83 7.97 6.62
C LYS A 66 10.58 8.58 5.95
N SER A 67 9.75 7.75 5.32
CA SER A 67 8.57 8.20 4.58
C SER A 67 7.32 8.37 5.46
N TYR A 68 7.19 7.59 6.53
CA TYR A 68 5.94 7.44 7.28
C TYR A 68 6.02 7.85 8.75
N TYR A 69 7.23 7.99 9.31
CA TYR A 69 7.40 8.41 10.69
C TYR A 69 7.06 9.88 10.84
N ASP A 70 6.05 10.16 11.66
CA ASP A 70 5.63 11.50 12.04
C ASP A 70 6.00 11.71 13.52
N PRO A 71 7.15 12.36 13.82
CA PRO A 71 7.58 12.56 15.18
C PRO A 71 6.62 13.50 15.93
N PRO A 72 6.46 13.34 17.25
CA PRO A 72 5.68 14.28 18.04
C PRO A 72 6.21 15.70 17.84
N SER A 73 5.34 16.63 17.46
CA SER A 73 5.70 18.06 17.42
C SER A 73 6.05 18.52 18.83
N ILE A 74 7.32 18.85 19.08
CA ILE A 74 7.73 19.49 20.33
C ILE A 74 7.05 20.87 20.35
N ARG A 75 6.02 21.01 21.19
CA ARG A 75 5.42 22.32 21.45
C ARG A 75 6.42 23.10 22.31
N SER A 76 7.04 24.14 21.72
CA SER A 76 7.73 25.20 22.45
C SER A 76 6.72 26.06 23.21
#